data_AF-A0A369KBP4-F1
#
_entry.id   AF-A0A369KBP4-F1
#
_cell.length_a   1.000
_cell.length_b   1.000
_cell.length_c   1.000
_cell.angle_alpha   90.00
_cell.angle_beta   90.00
_cell.angle_gamma   90.00
#
_symmetry.space_group_name_H-M   'P 1'
#
loop_
_entity.id
_entity.type
_entity.pdbx_description
1 polymer ?
#
loop_
_entity_poly.entity_id
_entity_poly.type
_entity_poly.pdbx_seq_one_letter_code
_entity_poly.pdbx_strand_id
1 'polypeptide(L)'
;MSDPSSSDSDILSTVSRLRAALTRRLEFVSQKPETRLPSVTPSTGTRKKRPRPRPRPRPRSDKKYDEHRLLQAVSAALLNCVYLEWDLETYASTPPHRRAQKFPNPQLGHFSKPTTFADKNGVIVLWYLPNVLPHQLQNDLLRSTHVLNSLLSESVQPNSSFVKKTGTLKTTSWRFSNRYCVPPSSSRSVASGSVNFSAGWFAQGHSSKPYPLRPSRNLRTSLPARVWLSQLCTPEYFVNLILALTHPKLFDAAWEVLMLLRRHPDTQHIATMWHSVFTGIAVIANRVTPAHVDRSGRPDWYDLLLSIGTFSHATLNLPDLGASFSYAPGTVVNLCGNVLTHEVMTWGKGDRICYAHFFRKAVFARLGMEWIGGVNRSDFAGL
;
A
#
# COMPACT_ATOMS: atom_id res chain seq x y z
N MET A 1 0.86 -7.39 -28.20
CA MET A 1 -0.06 -7.22 -27.06
C MET A 1 -0.48 -8.60 -26.63
N SER A 2 -0.09 -9.04 -25.45
CA SER A 2 -0.49 -10.32 -24.87
C SER A 2 -1.99 -10.30 -24.58
N ASP A 3 -2.68 -11.43 -24.75
CA ASP A 3 -4.09 -11.59 -24.40
C ASP A 3 -4.29 -11.33 -22.88
N PRO A 4 -5.14 -10.37 -22.47
CA PRO A 4 -5.40 -10.07 -21.06
C PRO A 4 -5.84 -11.29 -20.23
N SER A 5 -6.49 -12.26 -20.87
CA SER A 5 -6.95 -13.50 -20.21
C SER A 5 -5.79 -14.38 -19.74
N SER A 6 -4.67 -14.39 -20.46
CA SER A 6 -3.46 -15.14 -20.10
C SER A 6 -2.73 -14.52 -18.90
N SER A 7 -2.74 -13.19 -18.76
CA SER A 7 -2.14 -12.52 -17.60
C SER A 7 -2.97 -12.66 -16.33
N ASP A 8 -4.31 -12.65 -16.46
CA ASP A 8 -5.23 -12.81 -15.34
C ASP A 8 -5.15 -14.22 -14.72
N SER A 9 -5.00 -15.26 -15.55
CA SER A 9 -4.78 -16.62 -15.06
C SER A 9 -3.42 -16.79 -14.37
N ASP A 10 -2.38 -16.07 -14.82
CA ASP A 10 -1.02 -16.15 -14.25
C ASP A 10 -0.97 -15.53 -12.84
N ILE A 11 -1.65 -14.40 -12.61
CA ILE A 11 -1.67 -13.77 -11.28
C ILE A 11 -2.40 -14.62 -10.24
N LEU A 12 -3.57 -15.18 -10.55
CA LEU A 12 -4.32 -16.00 -9.59
C LEU A 12 -3.59 -17.31 -9.24
N SER A 13 -2.93 -17.92 -10.22
CA SER A 13 -2.04 -19.07 -10.00
C SER A 13 -0.86 -18.71 -9.09
N THR A 14 -0.23 -17.55 -9.34
CA THR A 14 0.87 -17.06 -8.50
C THR A 14 0.42 -16.74 -7.09
N VAL A 15 -0.72 -16.06 -6.91
CA VAL A 15 -1.32 -15.76 -5.61
C VAL A 15 -1.54 -17.05 -4.81
N SER A 16 -2.17 -18.04 -5.41
CA SER A 16 -2.44 -19.34 -4.77
C SER A 16 -1.15 -20.01 -4.29
N ARG A 17 -0.12 -20.02 -5.15
CA ARG A 17 1.20 -20.57 -4.84
C ARG A 17 1.91 -19.81 -3.71
N LEU A 18 1.85 -18.48 -3.70
CA LEU A 18 2.49 -17.65 -2.67
C LEU A 18 1.77 -17.76 -1.32
N ARG A 19 0.44 -17.77 -1.29
CA ARG A 19 -0.34 -18.00 -0.06
C ARG A 19 0.04 -19.34 0.57
N ALA A 20 0.05 -20.42 -0.23
CA ALA A 20 0.46 -21.73 0.26
C ALA A 20 1.93 -21.77 0.73
N ALA A 21 2.83 -21.01 0.08
CA ALA A 21 4.22 -20.90 0.50
C ALA A 21 4.39 -20.11 1.81
N LEU A 22 3.58 -19.07 2.03
CA LEU A 22 3.55 -18.31 3.27
C LEU A 22 3.08 -19.21 4.43
N THR A 23 1.97 -19.93 4.27
CA THR A 23 1.46 -20.90 5.26
C THR A 23 2.53 -21.90 5.69
N ARG A 24 3.13 -22.63 4.74
CA ARG A 24 4.18 -23.62 5.06
C ARG A 24 5.37 -23.00 5.79
N ARG A 25 5.70 -21.75 5.46
CA ARG A 25 6.82 -21.04 6.08
C ARG A 25 6.53 -20.68 7.53
N LEU A 26 5.30 -20.24 7.83
CA LEU A 26 4.88 -19.90 9.19
C LEU A 26 4.79 -21.16 10.05
N GLU A 27 4.15 -22.23 9.55
CA GLU A 27 4.08 -23.53 10.24
C GLU A 27 5.47 -24.07 10.61
N PHE A 28 6.44 -23.98 9.69
CA PHE A 28 7.81 -24.42 9.95
C PHE A 28 8.51 -23.61 11.04
N VAL A 29 8.20 -22.31 11.18
CA VAL A 29 8.74 -21.47 12.24
C VAL A 29 8.14 -21.87 13.59
N SER A 30 6.84 -22.14 13.64
CA SER A 30 6.13 -22.50 14.87
C SER A 30 6.49 -23.89 15.40
N GLN A 31 6.97 -24.78 14.53
CA GLN A 31 7.43 -26.13 14.89
C GLN A 31 8.89 -26.21 15.35
N LYS A 32 9.69 -25.12 15.28
CA LYS A 32 11.07 -25.15 15.76
C LYS A 32 11.10 -25.15 17.30
N PRO A 33 11.69 -26.18 17.95
CA PRO A 33 11.97 -26.11 19.38
C PRO A 33 12.95 -24.95 19.63
N GLU A 34 12.75 -24.20 20.72
CA GLU A 34 13.77 -23.29 21.23
C GLU A 34 15.09 -24.07 21.34
N THR A 35 16.09 -23.67 20.55
CA THR A 35 17.42 -24.25 20.63
C THR A 35 17.99 -23.97 22.00
N ARG A 36 17.89 -24.95 22.92
CA ARG A 36 18.74 -25.02 24.11
C ARG A 36 20.20 -24.98 23.64
N LEU A 37 20.97 -24.08 24.24
CA LEU A 37 22.41 -23.99 24.06
C LEU A 37 23.03 -25.38 24.21
N PRO A 38 23.86 -25.86 23.27
CA PRO A 38 24.49 -27.16 23.41
C PRO A 38 25.47 -27.13 24.58
N SER A 39 25.22 -27.97 25.58
CA SER A 39 26.19 -28.33 26.61
C SER A 39 27.42 -28.95 25.95
N VAL A 40 28.58 -28.36 26.20
CA VAL A 40 29.86 -28.83 25.70
C VAL A 40 30.24 -30.14 26.42
N THR A 41 30.14 -31.25 25.71
CA THR A 41 30.86 -32.50 26.06
C THR A 41 31.91 -32.79 24.99
N PRO A 42 33.16 -33.14 25.35
CA PRO A 42 34.22 -33.35 24.40
C PRO A 42 34.01 -34.67 23.63
N SER A 43 33.88 -34.59 22.30
CA SER A 43 33.78 -35.78 21.44
C SER A 43 35.16 -36.24 20.98
N THR A 44 35.47 -37.50 21.25
CA THR A 44 36.61 -38.24 20.72
C THR A 44 36.52 -38.40 19.19
N GLY A 45 37.68 -38.29 18.54
CA GLY A 45 37.81 -38.18 17.09
C GLY A 45 37.40 -39.44 16.34
N THR A 46 36.49 -39.27 15.38
CA THR A 46 36.33 -40.18 14.24
C THR A 46 36.30 -39.40 12.93
N ARG A 47 37.11 -39.87 11.98
CA ARG A 47 37.45 -39.23 10.70
C ARG A 47 36.22 -39.23 9.77
N LYS A 48 35.50 -38.11 9.67
CA LYS A 48 34.36 -37.95 8.76
C LYS A 48 34.82 -37.88 7.29
N LYS A 49 34.26 -38.74 6.44
CA LYS A 49 34.41 -38.72 4.97
C LYS A 49 33.90 -37.38 4.41
N ARG A 50 34.66 -36.78 3.48
CA ARG A 50 34.30 -35.53 2.77
C ARG A 50 32.93 -35.69 2.09
N PRO A 51 31.97 -34.76 2.28
CA PRO A 51 30.72 -34.77 1.53
C PRO A 51 30.98 -34.44 0.06
N ARG A 52 30.30 -35.14 -0.85
CA ARG A 52 30.30 -34.81 -2.28
C ARG A 52 29.83 -33.36 -2.49
N PRO A 53 30.42 -32.61 -3.43
CA PRO A 53 29.98 -31.24 -3.70
C PRO A 53 28.51 -31.25 -4.16
N ARG A 54 27.65 -30.55 -3.42
CA ARG A 54 26.25 -30.36 -3.81
C ARG A 54 26.20 -29.62 -5.16
N PRO A 55 25.33 -30.02 -6.09
CA PRO A 55 25.18 -29.30 -7.35
C PRO A 55 24.85 -27.83 -7.05
N ARG A 56 25.55 -26.91 -7.73
CA ARG A 56 25.33 -25.48 -7.57
C ARG A 56 23.85 -25.17 -7.92
N PRO A 57 23.10 -24.47 -7.06
CA PRO A 57 21.73 -24.10 -7.37
C PRO A 57 21.70 -23.29 -8.67
N ARG A 58 20.80 -23.63 -9.59
CA ARG A 58 20.57 -22.81 -10.79
C ARG A 58 20.12 -21.41 -10.35
N PRO A 59 20.58 -20.32 -11.01
CA PRO A 59 20.12 -18.97 -10.71
C PRO A 59 18.59 -18.89 -10.77
N ARG A 60 17.96 -18.24 -9.79
CA ARG A 60 16.52 -17.95 -9.86
C ARG A 60 16.30 -16.88 -10.92
N SER A 61 15.18 -16.96 -11.65
CA SER A 61 14.72 -15.83 -12.47
C SER A 61 14.35 -14.64 -11.57
N ASP A 62 14.44 -13.41 -12.10
CA ASP A 62 14.12 -12.19 -11.35
C ASP A 62 12.72 -12.24 -10.71
N LYS A 63 11.71 -12.69 -11.46
CA LYS A 63 10.34 -12.93 -10.94
C LYS A 63 10.33 -13.82 -9.68
N LYS A 64 11.10 -14.90 -9.68
CA LYS A 64 11.18 -15.82 -8.52
C LYS A 64 11.97 -15.23 -7.36
N TYR A 65 12.91 -14.35 -7.64
CA TYR A 65 13.66 -13.62 -6.62
C TYR A 65 12.75 -12.59 -5.91
N ASP A 66 11.97 -11.83 -6.66
CA ASP A 66 11.05 -10.82 -6.14
C ASP A 66 9.93 -11.45 -5.30
N GLU A 67 9.33 -12.54 -5.79
CA GLU A 67 8.37 -13.34 -5.04
C GLU A 67 8.95 -13.86 -3.71
N HIS A 68 10.21 -14.31 -3.71
CA HIS A 68 10.87 -14.77 -2.50
C HIS A 68 11.13 -13.64 -1.51
N ARG A 69 11.57 -12.47 -2.00
CA ARG A 69 11.76 -11.25 -1.19
C ARG A 69 10.44 -10.86 -0.53
N LEU A 70 9.35 -10.83 -1.29
CA LEU A 70 8.02 -10.51 -0.77
C LEU A 70 7.60 -11.48 0.35
N LEU A 71 7.72 -12.79 0.13
CA LEU A 71 7.43 -13.80 1.14
C LEU A 71 8.26 -13.61 2.42
N GLN A 72 9.55 -13.30 2.28
CA GLN A 72 10.42 -13.03 3.42
C GLN A 72 9.95 -11.79 4.21
N ALA A 73 9.64 -10.69 3.52
CA ALA A 73 9.20 -9.45 4.16
C ALA A 73 7.87 -9.62 4.90
N VAL A 74 6.87 -10.23 4.27
CA VAL A 74 5.55 -10.49 4.87
C VAL A 74 5.68 -11.44 6.07
N SER A 75 6.45 -12.51 5.95
CA SER A 75 6.68 -13.44 7.07
C SER A 75 7.38 -12.75 8.24
N ALA A 76 8.41 -11.93 7.95
CA ALA A 76 9.13 -11.20 9.00
C ALA A 76 8.22 -10.20 9.71
N ALA A 77 7.36 -9.49 8.98
CA ALA A 77 6.40 -8.55 9.56
C ALA A 77 5.35 -9.26 10.43
N LEU A 78 4.87 -10.44 10.02
CA LEU A 78 3.95 -11.25 10.83
C LEU A 78 4.59 -11.78 12.13
N LEU A 79 5.86 -12.18 12.07
CA LEU A 79 6.59 -12.66 13.24
C LEU A 79 6.99 -11.51 14.18
N ASN A 80 7.14 -10.30 13.66
CA ASN A 80 7.45 -9.09 14.41
C ASN A 80 6.19 -8.22 14.57
N CYS A 81 5.29 -8.62 15.45
CA CYS A 81 4.03 -7.92 15.67
C CYS A 81 4.04 -7.12 16.96
N VAL A 82 3.50 -5.91 16.89
CA VAL A 82 3.18 -5.05 18.04
C VAL A 82 1.69 -5.14 18.31
N TYR A 83 1.29 -5.40 19.56
CA TYR A 83 -0.12 -5.38 19.97
C TYR A 83 -0.51 -4.01 20.51
N LEU A 84 -1.73 -3.59 20.20
CA LEU A 84 -2.35 -2.37 20.67
C LEU A 84 -3.43 -2.73 21.69
N GLU A 85 -3.53 -1.95 22.77
CA GLU A 85 -4.47 -2.21 23.89
C GLU A 85 -5.95 -1.93 23.56
N TRP A 86 -6.24 -1.49 22.33
CA TRP A 86 -7.58 -1.19 21.86
C TRP A 86 -7.99 -2.14 20.73
N ASP A 87 -9.30 -2.24 20.47
CA ASP A 87 -9.84 -2.94 19.30
C ASP A 87 -10.24 -1.94 18.20
N LEU A 88 -10.09 -2.36 16.94
CA LEU A 88 -10.28 -1.53 15.76
C LEU A 88 -11.69 -0.94 15.68
N GLU A 89 -12.71 -1.75 15.97
CA GLU A 89 -14.11 -1.35 15.87
C GLU A 89 -14.44 -0.24 16.87
N THR A 90 -14.05 -0.42 18.14
CA THR A 90 -14.27 0.56 19.20
C THR A 90 -13.45 1.82 18.95
N TYR A 91 -12.22 1.70 18.45
CA TYR A 91 -11.39 2.86 18.11
C TYR A 91 -12.02 3.66 16.94
N ALA A 92 -12.41 2.99 15.87
CA ALA A 92 -12.99 3.61 14.68
C ALA A 92 -14.33 4.30 14.96
N SER A 93 -15.19 3.68 15.78
CA SER A 93 -16.49 4.23 16.19
C SER A 93 -16.39 5.36 17.21
N THR A 94 -15.26 5.50 17.91
CA THR A 94 -15.05 6.58 18.88
C THR A 94 -14.81 7.92 18.17
N PRO A 95 -15.60 8.97 18.46
CA PRO A 95 -15.40 10.29 17.86
C PRO A 95 -14.00 10.86 18.14
N PRO A 96 -13.37 11.58 17.18
CA PRO A 96 -11.99 12.07 17.32
C PRO A 96 -11.71 12.83 18.62
N HIS A 97 -12.63 13.70 19.05
CA HIS A 97 -12.48 14.50 20.29
C HIS A 97 -12.45 13.68 21.58
N ARG A 98 -12.86 12.40 21.54
CA ARG A 98 -12.83 11.47 22.70
C ARG A 98 -11.72 10.43 22.62
N ARG A 99 -11.05 10.28 21.47
CA ARG A 99 -10.07 9.22 21.25
C ARG A 99 -8.89 9.33 22.21
N ALA A 100 -8.33 10.52 22.39
CA ALA A 100 -7.18 10.72 23.27
C ALA A 100 -7.45 10.36 24.75
N GLN A 101 -8.68 10.60 25.23
CA GLN A 101 -9.08 10.25 26.60
C GLN A 101 -9.31 8.73 26.75
N LYS A 102 -9.94 8.10 25.75
CA LYS A 102 -10.30 6.68 25.79
C LYS A 102 -9.14 5.75 25.43
N PHE A 103 -8.24 6.21 24.58
CA PHE A 103 -7.09 5.47 24.07
C PHE A 103 -5.85 6.33 24.27
N PRO A 104 -5.19 6.23 25.45
CA PRO A 104 -3.94 6.91 25.70
C PRO A 104 -2.91 6.57 24.63
N ASN A 105 -2.10 7.56 24.24
CA ASN A 105 -1.09 7.38 23.22
C ASN A 105 0.04 6.45 23.73
N PRO A 106 0.32 5.32 23.06
CA PRO A 106 1.27 4.33 23.53
C PRO A 106 2.75 4.71 23.37
N GLN A 107 3.08 5.80 22.65
CA GLN A 107 4.46 6.26 22.45
C GLN A 107 5.41 5.17 21.93
N LEU A 108 5.00 4.46 20.87
CA LEU A 108 5.68 3.23 20.42
C LEU A 108 7.08 3.45 19.81
N GLY A 109 7.47 4.69 19.52
CA GLY A 109 8.82 5.02 19.10
C GLY A 109 9.08 4.78 17.60
N HIS A 110 10.30 4.39 17.25
CA HIS A 110 10.75 4.30 15.86
C HIS A 110 10.91 2.86 15.36
N PHE A 111 10.39 2.59 14.15
CA PHE A 111 10.43 1.29 13.49
C PHE A 111 11.19 1.34 12.16
N SER A 112 12.12 0.41 11.99
CA SER A 112 12.97 0.29 10.79
C SER A 112 13.00 -1.11 10.18
N LYS A 113 12.41 -2.10 10.85
CA LYS A 113 12.32 -3.50 10.39
C LYS A 113 10.88 -3.84 9.98
N PRO A 114 10.64 -4.86 9.15
CA PRO A 114 9.29 -5.31 8.84
C PRO A 114 8.50 -5.59 10.12
N THR A 115 7.30 -5.03 10.25
CA THR A 115 6.50 -5.07 11.47
C THR A 115 5.01 -5.07 11.14
N THR A 116 4.21 -5.81 11.90
CA THR A 116 2.75 -5.67 11.91
C THR A 116 2.28 -5.02 13.20
N PHE A 117 1.16 -4.30 13.12
CA PHE A 117 0.47 -3.79 14.30
C PHE A 117 -0.90 -4.43 14.33
N ALA A 118 -1.21 -5.11 15.43
CA ALA A 118 -2.49 -5.76 15.63
C ALA A 118 -3.20 -5.13 16.82
N ASP A 119 -4.52 -5.05 16.74
CA ASP A 119 -5.38 -4.67 17.86
C ASP A 119 -5.38 -5.77 18.93
N LYS A 120 -6.01 -5.53 20.09
CA LYS A 120 -6.02 -6.49 21.21
C LYS A 120 -6.68 -7.84 20.88
N ASN A 121 -7.47 -7.90 19.80
CA ASN A 121 -8.15 -9.10 19.32
C ASN A 121 -7.36 -9.77 18.18
N GLY A 122 -6.18 -9.26 17.82
CA GLY A 122 -5.34 -9.77 16.74
C GLY A 122 -5.72 -9.25 15.35
N VAL A 123 -6.63 -8.28 15.21
CA VAL A 123 -6.93 -7.66 13.91
C VAL A 123 -5.76 -6.79 13.50
N ILE A 124 -5.13 -7.09 12.36
CA ILE A 124 -3.97 -6.35 11.87
C ILE A 124 -4.43 -5.02 11.28
N VAL A 125 -4.00 -3.91 11.86
CA VAL A 125 -4.36 -2.55 11.43
C VAL A 125 -3.28 -1.89 10.58
N LEU A 126 -2.06 -2.44 10.60
CA LEU A 126 -0.94 -1.96 9.81
C LEU A 126 0.09 -3.04 9.50
N TRP A 127 0.60 -3.00 8.28
CA TRP A 127 1.79 -3.71 7.81
C TRP A 127 2.83 -2.69 7.37
N TYR A 128 4.02 -2.76 7.96
CA TYR A 128 5.18 -1.98 7.55
C TYR A 128 6.20 -2.91 6.89
N LEU A 129 6.47 -2.67 5.60
CA LEU A 129 7.32 -3.50 4.75
C LEU A 129 8.43 -2.65 4.12
N PRO A 130 9.52 -2.34 4.87
CA PRO A 130 10.64 -1.56 4.35
C PRO A 130 11.38 -2.29 3.23
N ASN A 131 11.77 -1.56 2.18
CA ASN A 131 12.57 -2.05 1.05
C ASN A 131 12.01 -3.32 0.36
N VAL A 132 10.69 -3.50 0.39
CA VAL A 132 10.02 -4.67 -0.21
C VAL A 132 9.91 -4.53 -1.72
N LEU A 133 9.76 -3.31 -2.25
CA LEU A 133 9.65 -3.10 -3.70
C LEU A 133 11.02 -3.23 -4.38
N PRO A 134 11.18 -4.12 -5.38
CA PRO A 134 12.40 -4.24 -6.16
C PRO A 134 12.85 -2.92 -6.80
N HIS A 135 14.16 -2.70 -6.85
CA HIS A 135 14.74 -1.47 -7.40
C HIS A 135 14.34 -1.22 -8.86
N GLN A 136 14.21 -2.28 -9.67
CA GLN A 136 13.75 -2.14 -11.05
C GLN A 136 12.33 -1.57 -11.12
N LEU A 137 11.41 -2.04 -10.28
CA LEU A 137 10.04 -1.54 -10.23
C LEU A 137 9.98 -0.09 -9.69
N GLN A 138 10.88 0.27 -8.76
CA GLN A 138 11.04 1.65 -8.32
C GLN A 138 11.42 2.57 -9.50
N ASN A 139 12.38 2.15 -10.32
CA ASN A 139 12.81 2.89 -11.52
C ASN A 139 11.70 2.98 -12.56
N ASP A 140 10.96 1.91 -12.79
CA ASP A 140 9.86 1.88 -13.75
C ASP A 140 8.73 2.84 -13.33
N LEU A 141 8.37 2.86 -12.04
CA LEU A 141 7.39 3.80 -11.51
C LEU A 141 7.90 5.25 -11.55
N LEU A 142 9.17 5.48 -11.23
CA LEU A 142 9.77 6.82 -11.31
C LEU A 142 9.74 7.33 -12.75
N ARG A 143 10.15 6.49 -13.72
CA ARG A 143 10.06 6.79 -15.16
C ARG A 143 8.63 7.13 -15.57
N SER A 144 7.68 6.32 -15.14
CA SER A 144 6.26 6.52 -15.45
C SER A 144 5.73 7.82 -14.85
N THR A 145 6.23 8.22 -13.68
CA THR A 145 5.83 9.45 -12.99
C THR A 145 6.28 10.71 -13.75
N HIS A 146 7.43 10.70 -14.43
CA HIS A 146 7.86 11.85 -15.24
C HIS A 146 6.85 12.25 -16.32
N VAL A 147 6.15 11.26 -16.90
CA VAL A 147 5.11 11.51 -17.89
C VAL A 147 3.96 12.34 -17.30
N LEU A 148 3.74 12.28 -15.98
CA LEU A 148 2.69 13.01 -15.28
C LEU A 148 3.08 14.44 -14.87
N ASN A 149 4.28 14.95 -15.22
CA ASN A 149 4.77 16.24 -14.71
C ASN A 149 3.83 17.42 -14.96
N SER A 150 3.19 17.53 -16.14
CA SER A 150 2.23 18.61 -16.40
C SER A 150 0.99 18.47 -15.51
N LEU A 151 0.40 17.26 -15.42
CA LEU A 151 -0.77 17.00 -14.57
C LEU A 151 -0.48 17.24 -13.09
N LEU A 152 0.70 16.87 -12.62
CA LEU A 152 1.16 17.14 -11.25
C LEU A 152 1.22 18.65 -11.01
N SER A 153 1.86 19.40 -11.90
CA SER A 153 1.99 20.86 -11.78
C SER A 153 0.62 21.55 -11.78
N GLU A 154 -0.27 21.14 -12.70
CA GLU A 154 -1.63 21.67 -12.84
C GLU A 154 -2.53 21.35 -11.64
N SER A 155 -2.22 20.29 -10.88
CA SER A 155 -2.97 19.96 -9.66
C SER A 155 -2.72 20.92 -8.50
N VAL A 156 -1.66 21.72 -8.57
CA VAL A 156 -1.26 22.64 -7.50
C VAL A 156 -2.06 23.94 -7.61
N GLN A 157 -2.67 24.36 -6.51
CA GLN A 157 -3.47 25.57 -6.41
C GLN A 157 -2.81 26.59 -5.48
N PRO A 158 -2.96 27.90 -5.75
CA PRO A 158 -2.57 28.93 -4.80
C PRO A 158 -3.23 28.73 -3.43
N ASN A 159 -2.48 28.96 -2.36
CA ASN A 159 -3.04 29.04 -1.02
C ASN A 159 -3.95 30.28 -0.95
N SER A 160 -5.26 30.07 -0.98
CA SER A 160 -6.26 31.12 -0.99
C SER A 160 -7.34 30.85 0.06
N SER A 161 -7.99 31.90 0.51
CA SER A 161 -9.15 31.83 1.41
C SER A 161 -10.32 32.52 0.75
N PHE A 162 -11.50 31.91 0.81
CA PHE A 162 -12.73 32.48 0.27
C PHE A 162 -13.90 32.24 1.21
N VAL A 163 -14.84 33.18 1.22
CA VAL A 163 -16.04 33.10 2.06
C VAL A 163 -17.12 32.34 1.29
N LYS A 164 -17.64 31.26 1.88
CA LYS A 164 -18.81 30.57 1.32
C LYS A 164 -20.05 31.45 1.43
N LYS A 165 -21.09 31.15 0.64
CA LYS A 165 -22.44 31.71 0.81
C LYS A 165 -22.99 31.57 2.26
N THR A 166 -22.50 30.60 3.02
CA THR A 166 -22.84 30.35 4.42
C THR A 166 -22.07 31.25 5.42
N GLY A 167 -21.33 32.26 4.95
CA GLY A 167 -20.47 33.12 5.78
C GLY A 167 -19.19 32.43 6.29
N THR A 168 -19.01 31.13 6.03
CA THR A 168 -17.88 30.35 6.54
C THR A 168 -16.65 30.54 5.66
N LEU A 169 -15.52 30.92 6.27
CA LEU A 169 -14.23 30.98 5.57
C LEU A 169 -13.78 29.56 5.20
N LYS A 170 -13.48 29.34 3.92
CA LYS A 170 -12.91 28.09 3.43
C LYS A 170 -11.54 28.40 2.81
N THR A 171 -10.55 27.61 3.19
CA THR A 171 -9.20 27.66 2.62
C THR A 171 -9.03 26.63 1.52
N THR A 172 -8.06 26.85 0.63
CA THR A 172 -7.61 25.83 -0.32
C THR A 172 -7.25 24.55 0.44
N SER A 173 -7.76 23.40 -0.04
CA SER A 173 -7.45 22.10 0.55
C SER A 173 -5.95 21.87 0.61
N TRP A 174 -5.46 21.33 1.74
CA TRP A 174 -4.04 20.97 1.89
C TRP A 174 -3.55 20.00 0.82
N ARG A 175 -4.45 19.22 0.22
CA ARG A 175 -4.14 18.28 -0.87
C ARG A 175 -3.72 18.97 -2.18
N PHE A 176 -4.13 20.22 -2.39
CA PHE A 176 -3.85 20.97 -3.63
C PHE A 176 -3.02 22.24 -3.37
N SER A 177 -3.10 22.82 -2.18
CA SER A 177 -2.43 24.08 -1.87
C SER A 177 -0.91 24.03 -2.06
N ASN A 178 -0.34 25.03 -2.73
CA ASN A 178 1.10 25.19 -2.98
C ASN A 178 1.94 25.31 -1.71
N ARG A 179 1.37 25.79 -0.60
CA ARG A 179 2.05 25.86 0.72
C ARG A 179 2.58 24.52 1.24
N TYR A 180 2.07 23.40 0.72
CA TYR A 180 2.51 22.05 1.09
C TYR A 180 3.42 21.44 0.02
N CYS A 181 3.77 22.18 -1.03
CA CYS A 181 4.80 21.79 -1.98
C CYS A 181 6.15 22.27 -1.49
N VAL A 182 7.19 21.44 -1.65
CA VAL A 182 8.56 21.90 -1.44
C VAL A 182 8.96 22.87 -2.56
N PRO A 183 9.70 23.96 -2.25
CA PRO A 183 10.22 24.88 -3.26
C PRO A 183 11.06 24.15 -4.32
N PRO A 184 10.98 24.50 -5.61
CA PRO A 184 11.81 23.91 -6.66
C PRO A 184 13.29 23.95 -6.29
N SER A 185 14.00 22.82 -6.45
CA SER A 185 15.45 22.74 -6.34
C SER A 185 16.04 22.31 -7.67
N SER A 186 17.31 22.66 -7.94
CA SER A 186 18.02 22.29 -9.18
C SER A 186 18.11 20.77 -9.41
N SER A 187 17.97 19.98 -8.35
CA SER A 187 17.97 18.51 -8.40
C SER A 187 16.59 17.87 -8.63
N ARG A 188 15.53 18.67 -8.85
CA ARG A 188 14.16 18.18 -9.04
C ARG A 188 13.93 17.71 -10.47
N SER A 189 13.45 16.48 -10.60
CA SER A 189 13.09 15.86 -11.88
C SER A 189 11.58 15.57 -12.01
N VAL A 190 10.85 15.58 -10.88
CA VAL A 190 9.40 15.40 -10.82
C VAL A 190 8.70 16.64 -10.27
N ALA A 191 7.64 17.10 -10.94
CA ALA A 191 6.84 18.23 -10.48
C ALA A 191 6.12 17.95 -9.16
N SER A 192 5.93 18.98 -8.33
CA SER A 192 5.09 18.87 -7.14
C SER A 192 3.61 18.77 -7.53
N GLY A 193 2.86 17.89 -6.88
CA GLY A 193 1.44 17.71 -7.20
C GLY A 193 0.80 16.49 -6.57
N SER A 194 -0.51 16.37 -6.75
CA SER A 194 -1.28 15.17 -6.42
C SER A 194 -2.36 14.93 -7.47
N VAL A 195 -2.29 13.79 -8.13
CA VAL A 195 -3.24 13.41 -9.18
C VAL A 195 -3.85 12.05 -8.85
N ASN A 196 -5.17 11.96 -8.93
CA ASN A 196 -5.90 10.73 -8.63
C ASN A 196 -6.46 10.07 -9.91
N PHE A 197 -6.30 8.76 -9.99
CA PHE A 197 -6.72 7.92 -11.10
C PHE A 197 -7.64 6.80 -10.62
N SER A 198 -8.56 6.37 -11.49
CA SER A 198 -9.47 5.25 -11.22
C SER A 198 -10.04 4.74 -12.53
N ALA A 199 -10.16 3.41 -12.65
CA ALA A 199 -10.85 2.76 -13.75
C ALA A 199 -12.37 2.99 -13.76
N GLY A 200 -12.97 3.24 -12.60
CA GLY A 200 -14.41 3.33 -12.46
C GLY A 200 -14.84 3.76 -11.07
N TRP A 201 -15.18 5.03 -10.93
CA TRP A 201 -15.67 5.58 -9.67
C TRP A 201 -16.71 6.68 -9.87
N PHE A 202 -17.29 7.16 -8.78
CA PHE A 202 -18.17 8.31 -8.80
C PHE A 202 -17.41 9.64 -8.92
N ALA A 203 -18.03 10.58 -9.62
CA ALA A 203 -17.64 11.98 -9.57
C ALA A 203 -17.70 12.51 -8.12
N GLN A 204 -16.88 13.51 -7.82
CA GLN A 204 -16.79 14.07 -6.48
C GLN A 204 -18.15 14.60 -6.00
N GLY A 205 -18.51 14.28 -4.76
CA GLY A 205 -19.81 14.66 -4.18
C GLY A 205 -20.96 13.72 -4.55
N HIS A 206 -20.71 12.71 -5.40
CA HIS A 206 -21.69 11.74 -5.82
C HIS A 206 -21.32 10.34 -5.31
N SER A 207 -22.31 9.59 -4.83
CA SER A 207 -22.12 8.19 -4.37
C SER A 207 -23.41 7.35 -4.44
N SER A 208 -24.49 7.90 -5.00
CA SER A 208 -25.83 7.29 -5.03
C SER A 208 -26.22 6.78 -6.42
N LYS A 209 -27.29 5.97 -6.49
CA LYS A 209 -27.81 5.30 -7.69
C LYS A 209 -27.89 6.14 -8.98
N PRO A 210 -28.31 7.41 -9.01
CA PRO A 210 -28.46 8.14 -10.27
C PRO A 210 -27.13 8.44 -10.99
N TYR A 211 -26.00 8.33 -10.30
CA TYR A 211 -24.70 8.67 -10.88
C TYR A 211 -24.00 7.41 -11.41
N PRO A 212 -23.48 7.42 -12.66
CA PRO A 212 -22.76 6.29 -13.22
C PRO A 212 -21.34 6.18 -12.65
N LEU A 213 -20.80 4.96 -12.67
CA LEU A 213 -19.35 4.76 -12.52
C LEU A 213 -18.68 5.20 -13.82
N ARG A 214 -17.61 6.00 -13.71
CA ARG A 214 -16.82 6.43 -14.87
C ARG A 214 -15.33 6.39 -14.56
N PRO A 215 -14.46 6.16 -15.55
CA PRO A 215 -13.04 6.37 -15.37
C PRO A 215 -12.75 7.81 -14.98
N SER A 216 -11.67 8.02 -14.23
CA SER A 216 -11.26 9.36 -13.82
C SER A 216 -11.07 10.29 -15.03
N ARG A 217 -11.34 11.60 -14.85
CA ARG A 217 -11.27 12.59 -15.94
C ARG A 217 -9.92 12.51 -16.67
N ASN A 218 -8.83 12.42 -15.93
CA ASN A 218 -7.48 12.40 -16.50
C ASN A 218 -7.27 11.18 -17.41
N LEU A 219 -7.76 9.99 -17.06
CA LEU A 219 -7.65 8.82 -17.94
C LEU A 219 -8.50 8.96 -19.22
N ARG A 220 -9.63 9.68 -19.14
CA ARG A 220 -10.47 9.95 -20.31
C ARG A 220 -9.89 11.01 -21.23
N THR A 221 -9.26 12.06 -20.70
CA THR A 221 -8.90 13.24 -21.50
C THR A 221 -7.40 13.47 -21.71
N SER A 222 -6.52 12.86 -20.91
CA SER A 222 -5.08 13.13 -20.96
C SER A 222 -4.32 11.96 -21.59
N LEU A 223 -3.59 12.25 -22.68
CA LEU A 223 -2.65 11.29 -23.28
C LEU A 223 -1.52 10.91 -22.30
N PRO A 224 -0.85 11.85 -21.60
CA PRO A 224 0.11 11.51 -20.55
C PRO A 224 -0.42 10.52 -19.50
N ALA A 225 -1.67 10.68 -19.06
CA ALA A 225 -2.27 9.77 -18.09
C ALA A 225 -2.47 8.35 -18.66
N ARG A 226 -2.82 8.22 -19.94
CA ARG A 226 -2.95 6.90 -20.60
C ARG A 226 -1.60 6.24 -20.86
N VAL A 227 -0.57 7.03 -21.20
CA VAL A 227 0.81 6.53 -21.31
C VAL A 227 1.29 6.01 -19.96
N TRP A 228 1.11 6.78 -18.89
CA TRP A 228 1.38 6.34 -17.52
C TRP A 228 0.67 5.02 -17.21
N LEU A 229 -0.65 4.94 -17.45
CA LEU A 229 -1.43 3.73 -17.20
C LEU A 229 -0.87 2.49 -17.92
N SER A 230 -0.43 2.65 -19.17
CA SER A 230 0.14 1.55 -19.96
C SER A 230 1.47 1.01 -19.41
N GLN A 231 2.17 1.78 -18.58
CA GLN A 231 3.47 1.44 -18.00
C GLN A 231 3.35 0.75 -16.63
N LEU A 232 2.13 0.62 -16.09
CA LEU A 232 1.91 0.13 -14.73
C LEU A 232 1.75 -1.39 -14.60
N CYS A 233 1.72 -2.15 -15.69
CA CYS A 233 1.42 -3.59 -15.64
C CYS A 233 2.32 -4.34 -14.63
N THR A 234 3.64 -4.22 -14.76
CA THR A 234 4.59 -4.96 -13.90
C THR A 234 4.63 -4.44 -12.46
N PRO A 235 4.70 -3.12 -12.19
CA PRO A 235 4.63 -2.61 -10.83
C PRO A 235 3.33 -2.98 -10.11
N GLU A 236 2.18 -2.85 -10.78
CA GLU A 236 0.88 -3.15 -10.16
C GLU A 236 0.67 -4.65 -9.94
N TYR A 237 1.23 -5.50 -10.80
CA TYR A 237 1.27 -6.94 -10.52
C TYR A 237 1.93 -7.22 -9.16
N PHE A 238 3.08 -6.59 -8.86
CA PHE A 238 3.75 -6.76 -7.58
C PHE A 238 2.94 -6.18 -6.41
N VAL A 239 2.36 -4.98 -6.56
CA VAL A 239 1.51 -4.34 -5.55
C VAL A 239 0.27 -5.19 -5.23
N ASN A 240 -0.35 -5.78 -6.25
CA ASN A 240 -1.46 -6.71 -6.09
C ASN A 240 -1.06 -7.95 -5.27
N LEU A 241 0.14 -8.51 -5.48
CA LEU A 241 0.65 -9.62 -4.67
C LEU A 241 0.84 -9.24 -3.20
N ILE A 242 1.23 -7.99 -2.90
CA ILE A 242 1.32 -7.50 -1.52
C ILE A 242 -0.07 -7.57 -0.86
N LEU A 243 -1.11 -7.04 -1.51
CA LEU A 243 -2.47 -7.10 -0.97
C LEU A 243 -2.95 -8.56 -0.85
N ALA A 244 -2.66 -9.39 -1.85
CA ALA A 244 -3.08 -10.80 -1.85
C ALA A 244 -2.49 -11.61 -0.68
N LEU A 245 -1.34 -11.19 -0.13
CA LEU A 245 -0.69 -11.82 1.01
C LEU A 245 -1.02 -11.14 2.34
N THR A 246 -1.27 -9.83 2.36
CA THR A 246 -1.51 -9.08 3.60
C THR A 246 -2.99 -8.94 3.95
N HIS A 247 -3.87 -8.99 2.95
CA HIS A 247 -5.32 -9.02 3.11
C HIS A 247 -5.99 -9.93 2.06
N PRO A 248 -5.84 -11.27 2.18
CA PRO A 248 -6.28 -12.22 1.16
C PRO A 248 -7.72 -12.03 0.69
N LYS A 249 -8.67 -11.94 1.63
CA LYS A 249 -10.10 -11.82 1.31
C LYS A 249 -10.44 -10.48 0.61
N LEU A 250 -9.80 -9.36 1.00
CA LEU A 250 -10.00 -8.07 0.34
C LEU A 250 -9.43 -8.07 -1.07
N PHE A 251 -8.29 -8.72 -1.28
CA PHE A 251 -7.77 -8.96 -2.63
C PHE A 251 -8.77 -9.73 -3.49
N ASP A 252 -9.35 -10.82 -2.96
CA ASP A 252 -10.28 -11.67 -3.71
C ASP A 252 -11.54 -10.87 -4.14
N ALA A 253 -12.15 -10.09 -3.23
CA ALA A 253 -13.26 -9.20 -3.61
C ALA A 253 -12.85 -8.06 -4.54
N ALA A 254 -11.68 -7.46 -4.32
CA ALA A 254 -11.18 -6.39 -5.17
C ALA A 254 -10.90 -6.88 -6.60
N TRP A 255 -10.46 -8.13 -6.74
CA TRP A 255 -10.30 -8.80 -8.02
C TRP A 255 -11.64 -8.94 -8.74
N GLU A 256 -12.69 -9.41 -8.05
CA GLU A 256 -14.04 -9.49 -8.61
C GLU A 256 -14.58 -8.11 -9.03
N VAL A 257 -14.39 -7.08 -8.19
CA VAL A 257 -14.72 -5.69 -8.53
C VAL A 257 -14.02 -5.25 -9.81
N LEU A 258 -12.72 -5.53 -9.96
CA LEU A 258 -11.98 -5.20 -11.18
C LEU A 258 -12.55 -5.92 -12.41
N MET A 259 -12.88 -7.21 -12.29
CA MET A 259 -13.50 -7.96 -13.38
C MET A 259 -14.86 -7.39 -13.80
N LEU A 260 -15.67 -6.96 -12.83
CA LEU A 260 -16.95 -6.30 -13.11
C LEU A 260 -16.74 -4.96 -13.81
N LEU A 261 -15.78 -4.13 -13.37
CA LEU A 261 -15.42 -2.88 -14.05
C LEU A 261 -14.93 -3.10 -15.49
N ARG A 262 -14.20 -4.19 -15.74
CA ARG A 262 -13.72 -4.58 -17.08
C ARG A 262 -14.85 -4.99 -18.04
N ARG A 263 -16.00 -5.41 -17.50
CA ARG A 263 -17.19 -5.79 -18.29
C ARG A 263 -18.25 -4.69 -18.32
N HIS A 264 -18.16 -3.70 -17.43
CA HIS A 264 -19.15 -2.64 -17.32
C HIS A 264 -19.04 -1.64 -18.49
N PRO A 265 -20.12 -1.36 -19.24
CA PRO A 265 -20.08 -0.55 -20.46
C PRO A 265 -19.40 0.83 -20.30
N ASP A 266 -19.69 1.52 -19.20
CA ASP A 266 -19.15 2.87 -18.96
C ASP A 266 -17.66 2.90 -18.59
N THR A 267 -17.06 1.77 -18.19
CA THR A 267 -15.70 1.72 -17.64
C THR A 267 -14.76 0.80 -18.40
N GLN A 268 -15.28 -0.17 -19.15
CA GLN A 268 -14.52 -1.20 -19.87
C GLN A 268 -13.33 -0.64 -20.65
N HIS A 269 -13.53 0.46 -21.39
CA HIS A 269 -12.50 1.07 -22.24
C HIS A 269 -11.25 1.57 -21.49
N ILE A 270 -11.30 1.78 -20.16
CA ILE A 270 -10.13 2.05 -19.32
C ILE A 270 -9.82 0.88 -18.39
N ALA A 271 -10.85 0.23 -17.83
CA ALA A 271 -10.70 -0.83 -16.85
C ALA A 271 -9.93 -2.05 -17.37
N THR A 272 -9.97 -2.33 -18.68
CA THR A 272 -9.17 -3.40 -19.30
C THR A 272 -7.67 -3.11 -19.31
N MET A 273 -7.26 -1.83 -19.25
CA MET A 273 -5.87 -1.40 -19.10
C MET A 273 -5.49 -1.15 -17.63
N TRP A 274 -6.44 -1.27 -16.71
CA TRP A 274 -6.20 -1.07 -15.28
C TRP A 274 -5.73 -2.37 -14.65
N HIS A 275 -4.47 -2.36 -14.21
CA HIS A 275 -3.80 -3.54 -13.67
C HIS A 275 -3.88 -3.64 -12.14
N SER A 276 -4.38 -2.61 -11.45
CA SER A 276 -4.46 -2.59 -9.99
C SER A 276 -5.80 -3.14 -9.50
N VAL A 277 -5.81 -3.97 -8.46
CA VAL A 277 -7.07 -4.37 -7.79
C VAL A 277 -7.67 -3.21 -6.99
N PHE A 278 -6.87 -2.20 -6.66
CA PHE A 278 -7.34 -1.01 -5.97
C PHE A 278 -8.24 -0.17 -6.88
N THR A 279 -9.32 0.38 -6.32
CA THR A 279 -10.28 1.19 -7.10
C THR A 279 -9.73 2.56 -7.48
N GLY A 280 -8.64 3.00 -6.85
CA GLY A 280 -7.97 4.24 -7.21
C GLY A 280 -6.51 4.27 -6.79
N ILE A 281 -5.74 5.09 -7.51
CA ILE A 281 -4.33 5.37 -7.27
C ILE A 281 -4.15 6.88 -7.22
N ALA A 282 -3.53 7.39 -6.17
CA ALA A 282 -3.06 8.76 -6.07
C ALA A 282 -1.54 8.79 -6.26
N VAL A 283 -1.07 9.56 -7.25
CA VAL A 283 0.35 9.87 -7.40
C VAL A 283 0.61 11.21 -6.74
N ILE A 284 1.35 11.19 -5.63
CA ILE A 284 1.64 12.35 -4.80
C ILE A 284 3.13 12.61 -4.84
N ALA A 285 3.56 13.70 -5.48
CA ALA A 285 4.97 14.01 -5.67
C ALA A 285 5.35 15.32 -5.00
N ASN A 286 6.50 15.33 -4.33
CA ASN A 286 7.15 16.50 -3.76
C ASN A 286 6.19 17.39 -2.94
N ARG A 287 5.39 16.74 -2.10
CA ARG A 287 4.41 17.36 -1.20
C ARG A 287 4.52 16.83 0.22
N VAL A 288 4.42 17.76 1.15
CA VAL A 288 4.14 17.50 2.56
C VAL A 288 2.73 16.96 2.70
N THR A 289 2.57 15.94 3.54
CA THR A 289 1.28 15.33 3.87
C THR A 289 1.04 15.51 5.36
N PRO A 290 0.28 16.53 5.78
CA PRO A 290 -0.07 16.77 7.19
C PRO A 290 -0.89 15.63 7.79
N ALA A 291 -0.91 15.55 9.13
CA ALA A 291 -1.75 14.63 9.88
C ALA A 291 -3.20 14.63 9.39
N HIS A 292 -3.67 13.46 8.96
CA HIS A 292 -5.05 13.26 8.54
C HIS A 292 -5.46 11.78 8.62
N VAL A 293 -6.77 11.55 8.51
CA VAL A 293 -7.38 10.25 8.21
C VAL A 293 -8.12 10.33 6.88
N ASP A 294 -8.17 9.21 6.17
CA ASP A 294 -8.93 9.08 4.94
C ASP A 294 -10.40 8.80 5.19
N ARG A 295 -11.23 9.03 4.17
CA ARG A 295 -12.70 9.08 4.33
C ARG A 295 -13.49 8.22 3.35
N SER A 296 -12.85 7.68 2.32
CA SER A 296 -13.56 7.04 1.20
C SER A 296 -13.63 5.51 1.30
N GLY A 297 -12.77 4.88 2.08
CA GLY A 297 -12.75 3.45 2.35
C GLY A 297 -13.60 3.03 3.55
N ARG A 298 -13.22 1.90 4.14
CA ARG A 298 -13.78 1.33 5.38
C ARG A 298 -12.70 1.26 6.47
N PRO A 299 -13.08 1.25 7.76
CA PRO A 299 -12.12 1.19 8.86
C PRO A 299 -11.13 0.03 8.80
N ASP A 300 -11.58 -1.10 8.27
CA ASP A 300 -10.86 -2.37 8.21
C ASP A 300 -10.21 -2.66 6.85
N TRP A 301 -10.30 -1.71 5.92
CA TRP A 301 -9.59 -1.80 4.64
C TRP A 301 -8.23 -1.13 4.72
N TYR A 302 -7.30 -1.65 3.93
CA TYR A 302 -5.99 -1.03 3.78
C TYR A 302 -5.98 -0.05 2.62
N ASP A 303 -5.47 1.14 2.92
CA ASP A 303 -4.79 1.96 1.93
C ASP A 303 -3.34 1.47 1.87
N LEU A 304 -2.78 1.35 0.66
CA LEU A 304 -1.38 0.95 0.45
C LEU A 304 -0.58 2.19 0.06
N LEU A 305 0.42 2.53 0.86
CA LEU A 305 1.34 3.63 0.61
C LEU A 305 2.67 3.06 0.11
N LEU A 306 3.00 3.34 -1.15
CA LEU A 306 4.24 2.94 -1.79
C LEU A 306 5.16 4.15 -1.98
N SER A 307 6.32 4.15 -1.32
CA SER A 307 7.32 5.21 -1.39
C SER A 307 8.34 4.93 -2.49
N ILE A 308 8.60 5.90 -3.38
CA ILE A 308 9.67 5.84 -4.39
C ILE A 308 10.31 7.23 -4.57
N GLY A 309 11.43 7.26 -5.28
CA GLY A 309 12.09 8.50 -5.70
C GLY A 309 13.56 8.53 -5.31
N THR A 310 14.16 9.73 -5.37
CA THR A 310 15.60 9.94 -5.16
C THR A 310 15.92 10.58 -3.80
N PHE A 311 14.91 10.72 -2.94
CA PHE A 311 15.07 11.36 -1.64
C PHE A 311 15.95 10.54 -0.66
N SER A 312 16.76 11.22 0.15
CA SER A 312 17.73 10.54 1.02
C SER A 312 17.15 9.92 2.30
N HIS A 313 16.12 10.53 2.88
CA HIS A 313 15.42 10.02 4.07
C HIS A 313 14.02 10.60 4.11
N ALA A 314 13.06 9.88 4.66
CA ALA A 314 11.74 10.39 5.03
C ALA A 314 11.20 9.57 6.21
N THR A 315 10.25 10.15 6.93
CA THR A 315 9.60 9.48 8.06
C THR A 315 8.08 9.53 7.86
N LEU A 316 7.44 8.35 7.94
CA LEU A 316 6.00 8.23 8.09
C LEU A 316 5.68 8.23 9.57
N ASN A 317 4.85 9.15 10.05
CA ASN A 317 4.41 9.17 11.45
C ASN A 317 2.96 8.74 11.56
N LEU A 318 2.66 8.04 12.67
CA LEU A 318 1.31 7.77 13.14
C LEU A 318 1.12 8.46 14.49
N PRO A 319 0.68 9.73 14.50
CA PRO A 319 0.59 10.51 15.74
C PRO A 319 -0.24 9.82 16.81
N ASP A 320 -1.34 9.14 16.44
CA ASP A 320 -2.23 8.43 17.36
C ASP A 320 -1.51 7.33 18.16
N LEU A 321 -0.42 6.78 17.62
CA LEU A 321 0.35 5.70 18.21
C LEU A 321 1.69 6.16 18.79
N GLY A 322 2.06 7.42 18.57
CA GLY A 322 3.42 7.91 18.87
C GLY A 322 4.48 7.08 18.15
N ALA A 323 4.13 6.56 16.97
CA ALA A 323 4.98 5.68 16.17
C ALA A 323 5.52 6.43 14.95
N SER A 324 6.77 6.15 14.60
CA SER A 324 7.43 6.66 13.40
C SER A 324 8.12 5.54 12.64
N PHE A 325 8.17 5.63 11.32
CA PHE A 325 8.68 4.59 10.45
C PHE A 325 9.69 5.17 9.47
N SER A 326 10.82 4.48 9.31
CA SER A 326 11.77 4.80 8.23
C SER A 326 11.08 4.63 6.86
N TYR A 327 10.87 5.71 6.12
CA TYR A 327 10.03 5.70 4.91
C TYR A 327 10.85 5.92 3.64
N ALA A 328 11.93 5.15 3.48
CA ALA A 328 12.84 5.21 2.33
C ALA A 328 12.19 4.70 1.01
N PRO A 329 12.76 5.03 -0.16
CA PRO A 329 12.32 4.44 -1.44
C PRO A 329 12.25 2.91 -1.39
N GLY A 330 11.18 2.37 -1.96
CA GLY A 330 10.86 0.94 -1.96
C GLY A 330 10.11 0.42 -0.72
N THR A 331 9.78 1.31 0.22
CA THR A 331 8.94 0.98 1.38
C THR A 331 7.47 0.91 1.00
N VAL A 332 6.79 -0.12 1.49
CA VAL A 332 5.33 -0.25 1.39
C VAL A 332 4.71 -0.28 2.79
N VAL A 333 3.62 0.46 2.97
CA VAL A 333 2.82 0.43 4.19
C VAL A 333 1.37 0.17 3.83
N ASN A 334 0.82 -0.96 4.28
CA ASN A 334 -0.63 -1.15 4.29
C ASN A 334 -1.15 -0.67 5.63
N LEU A 335 -2.06 0.28 5.65
CA LEU A 335 -2.64 0.79 6.89
C LEU A 335 -4.13 1.00 6.76
N CYS A 336 -4.84 0.83 7.87
CA CYS A 336 -6.22 1.29 8.04
C CYS A 336 -6.27 2.83 8.04
N GLY A 337 -6.08 3.46 6.87
CA GLY A 337 -5.98 4.92 6.70
C GLY A 337 -7.25 5.68 7.08
N ASN A 338 -8.40 4.99 7.09
CA ASN A 338 -9.66 5.50 7.63
C ASN A 338 -9.69 5.66 9.15
N VAL A 339 -8.75 5.04 9.85
CA VAL A 339 -8.72 4.96 11.32
C VAL A 339 -7.50 5.65 11.88
N LEU A 340 -6.32 5.27 11.37
CA LEU A 340 -5.03 5.73 11.85
C LEU A 340 -4.66 7.07 11.21
N THR A 341 -4.50 8.10 12.04
CA THR A 341 -3.93 9.37 11.60
C THR A 341 -2.51 9.14 11.12
N HIS A 342 -2.19 9.62 9.93
CA HIS A 342 -0.88 9.44 9.33
C HIS A 342 -0.38 10.71 8.63
N GLU A 343 0.94 10.88 8.59
CA GLU A 343 1.59 12.03 7.98
C GLU A 343 3.01 11.74 7.48
N VAL A 344 3.46 12.57 6.54
CA VAL A 344 4.87 12.68 6.14
C VAL A 344 5.20 14.15 5.97
N MET A 345 5.94 14.69 6.93
CA MET A 345 6.17 16.13 7.05
C MET A 345 7.45 16.62 6.38
N THR A 346 8.50 15.79 6.40
CA THR A 346 9.82 16.15 5.89
C THR A 346 10.47 14.98 5.17
N TRP A 347 11.35 15.31 4.25
CA TRP A 347 12.29 14.38 3.64
C TRP A 347 13.57 15.12 3.26
N GLY A 348 14.65 14.37 3.07
CA GLY A 348 15.93 14.90 2.65
C GLY A 348 15.95 15.36 1.18
N LYS A 349 17.15 15.64 0.66
CA LYS A 349 17.32 16.05 -0.74
C LYS A 349 16.84 14.97 -1.70
N GLY A 350 16.15 15.38 -2.77
CA GLY A 350 15.68 14.50 -3.86
C GLY A 350 14.16 14.54 -4.01
N ASP A 351 13.67 13.86 -5.05
CA ASP A 351 12.24 13.76 -5.32
C ASP A 351 11.61 12.69 -4.45
N ARG A 352 10.55 13.03 -3.73
CA ARG A 352 9.72 12.08 -2.98
C ARG A 352 8.40 11.87 -3.70
N ILE A 353 8.09 10.63 -4.04
CA ILE A 353 6.85 10.25 -4.68
C ILE A 353 6.18 9.15 -3.84
N CYS A 354 4.89 9.31 -3.58
CA CYS A 354 4.04 8.28 -3.00
C CYS A 354 3.00 7.85 -4.05
N TYR A 355 2.94 6.56 -4.32
CA TYR A 355 1.78 5.93 -4.94
C TYR A 355 0.88 5.44 -3.81
N ALA A 356 -0.23 6.12 -3.57
CA ALA A 356 -1.21 5.70 -2.59
C ALA A 356 -2.36 4.99 -3.30
N HIS A 357 -2.50 3.70 -3.05
CA HIS A 357 -3.57 2.87 -3.60
C HIS A 357 -4.67 2.73 -2.56
N PHE A 358 -5.92 2.93 -2.96
CA PHE A 358 -7.04 2.99 -2.03
C PHE A 358 -8.32 2.40 -2.60
N PHE A 359 -9.21 2.05 -1.69
CA PHE A 359 -10.54 1.55 -2.00
C PHE A 359 -11.62 2.61 -1.77
N ARG A 360 -12.63 2.62 -2.64
CA ARG A 360 -13.85 3.42 -2.46
C ARG A 360 -15.02 2.48 -2.18
N LYS A 361 -15.53 2.52 -0.94
CA LYS A 361 -16.64 1.65 -0.51
C LYS A 361 -17.88 1.75 -1.39
N ALA A 362 -18.13 2.93 -1.95
CA ALA A 362 -19.27 3.16 -2.84
C ALA A 362 -19.15 2.36 -4.15
N VAL A 363 -17.94 2.10 -4.65
CA VAL A 363 -17.73 1.30 -5.88
C VAL A 363 -18.11 -0.17 -5.61
N PHE A 364 -17.65 -0.72 -4.49
CA PHE A 364 -18.03 -2.07 -4.05
C PHE A 364 -19.54 -2.20 -3.90
N ALA A 365 -20.16 -1.26 -3.17
CA ALA A 365 -21.61 -1.25 -2.97
C ALA A 365 -22.40 -1.16 -4.28
N ARG A 366 -21.91 -0.39 -5.27
CA ARG A 366 -22.54 -0.29 -6.59
C ARG A 366 -22.51 -1.60 -7.36
N LEU A 367 -21.45 -2.37 -7.19
CA LEU A 367 -21.23 -3.63 -7.89
C LEU A 367 -21.76 -4.83 -7.10
N GLY A 368 -22.52 -4.60 -6.02
CA GLY A 368 -23.15 -5.66 -5.22
C GLY A 368 -22.19 -6.46 -4.35
N MET A 369 -20.99 -5.94 -4.09
CA MET A 369 -19.98 -6.64 -3.31
C MET A 369 -20.19 -6.40 -1.82
N GLU A 370 -20.34 -7.50 -1.08
CA GLU A 370 -20.50 -7.48 0.37
C GLU A 370 -19.20 -7.19 1.11
N TRP A 371 -19.36 -6.91 2.41
CA TRP A 371 -18.26 -6.61 3.31
C TRP A 371 -17.51 -7.87 3.71
N ILE A 372 -16.17 -7.81 3.66
CA ILE A 372 -15.30 -8.97 3.81
C ILE A 372 -14.58 -9.03 5.19
N GLY A 373 -14.82 -8.05 6.06
CA GLY A 373 -14.14 -7.95 7.36
C GLY A 373 -12.65 -7.61 7.25
N GLY A 374 -12.02 -7.35 8.40
CA GLY A 374 -10.57 -7.15 8.50
C GLY A 374 -9.79 -8.45 8.52
N VAL A 375 -8.46 -8.35 8.57
CA VAL A 375 -7.53 -9.48 8.66
C VAL A 375 -7.17 -9.73 10.11
N ASN A 376 -7.33 -10.95 10.59
CA ASN A 376 -6.80 -11.36 11.88
C ASN A 376 -5.45 -12.07 11.71
N ARG A 377 -4.58 -11.97 12.71
CA ARG A 377 -3.36 -12.79 12.79
C ARG A 377 -3.66 -14.27 12.69
N SER A 378 -4.75 -14.74 13.28
CA SER A 378 -5.19 -16.15 13.22
C SER A 378 -5.61 -16.60 11.82
N ASP A 379 -5.84 -15.68 10.88
CA ASP A 379 -6.08 -16.04 9.47
C ASP A 379 -4.80 -16.62 8.81
N PHE A 380 -3.63 -16.42 9.42
CA PHE A 380 -2.35 -16.96 8.96
C PHE A 380 -1.98 -18.19 9.78
N ALA A 381 -2.18 -19.38 9.19
CA ALA A 381 -1.84 -20.65 9.82
C ALA A 381 -0.42 -20.67 10.41
N GLY A 382 -0.32 -21.17 11.64
CA GLY A 382 0.92 -21.22 12.42
C GLY A 382 1.13 -20.03 13.37
N LEU A 383 0.26 -19.03 13.39
CA LEU A 383 0.32 -17.90 14.33
C LEU A 383 -0.78 -17.90 15.38
#